data_AF-A0A8K0GPR5-F1
#
_entry.id   AF-A0A8K0GPR5-F1
#
_cell.length_a   1.000
_cell.length_b   1.000
_cell.length_c   1.000
_cell.angle_alpha   90.00
_cell.angle_beta   90.00
_cell.angle_gamma   90.00
#
_symmetry.space_group_name_H-M   'P 1'
#
loop_
_entity.id
_entity.type
_entity.pdbx_description
1 polymer ?
#
loop_
_entity_poly.entity_id
_entity_poly.type
_entity_poly.pdbx_seq_one_letter_code
_entity_poly.pdbx_strand_id
1 'polypeptide(L)'
;MDPNPKTFPILSYVMDRLPKFVPRPATDSDFVDVEQPATPSSKPSSDPSTSSSGQHRIVDNMPHLADPKVIASMTRAISDVVQTRSVLKTIGDRPDHEAVDAARAKLAEIESNLSKQLEELVLSPRPADVDRLQWRAHLAEKENQCRQLAEREKQACKAIIQLDEMHEAYEKLLKDAEERLEKIYMSAEAGGVKPDEDSVEGRDLSEEVNDEVVGILQEASGTGLERVDLSDRRLRFLPEAFGRIRSLLVLNISSNQLEVIPDSIAGLENLEELNASSNLLESLPDSIGLLQRLKILNVSGNKLNALPESICRCRSLVELDVSFNSLTYLPTNIGYELVNLEKLSIQLNKIRSLPTSVCEMRSLRYLDAHFNELRGLPVAIGKDIYDLINLKELDLSNNQIHALPNTFGRLDNLTKLNLEQNPLVIPPPEIVTEGVEAVKLFMAKRWLEILVEEERKSMLQVQEEAQTGWLTRSTSWLKNTVSGVSEYLGSPKTPKDPYLDQQL
;
A
#
# COMPACT_ATOMS: atom_id res chain seq x y z
N MET A 1 31.59 14.66 6.68
CA MET A 1 31.40 13.62 5.64
C MET A 1 31.48 14.22 4.24
N ASP A 2 32.68 14.52 3.75
CA ASP A 2 32.88 14.82 2.32
C ASP A 2 33.43 13.57 1.61
N PRO A 3 33.18 13.36 0.31
CA PRO A 3 33.67 12.19 -0.43
C PRO A 3 35.19 12.11 -0.29
N ASN A 4 35.65 11.06 0.41
CA ASN A 4 37.06 10.89 0.74
C ASN A 4 37.87 10.79 -0.56
N PRO A 5 38.83 11.69 -0.83
CA PRO A 5 39.60 11.69 -2.08
C PRO A 5 40.49 10.45 -2.27
N LYS A 6 40.57 9.56 -1.26
CA LYS A 6 41.19 8.23 -1.36
C LYS A 6 40.23 7.10 -1.75
N THR A 7 38.92 7.33 -1.67
CA THR A 7 37.88 6.30 -1.86
C THR A 7 36.97 6.62 -3.04
N PHE A 8 36.72 7.90 -3.30
CA PHE A 8 35.89 8.40 -4.41
C PHE A 8 36.62 9.54 -5.15
N PRO A 9 37.75 9.25 -5.84
CA PRO A 9 38.62 10.27 -6.43
C PRO A 9 37.92 11.15 -7.48
N ILE A 10 37.08 10.59 -8.35
CA ILE A 10 36.43 11.33 -9.45
C ILE A 10 35.29 12.18 -8.90
N LEU A 11 34.43 11.61 -8.05
CA LEU A 11 33.35 12.32 -7.37
C LEU A 11 33.89 13.47 -6.51
N SER A 12 34.98 13.25 -5.76
CA SER A 12 35.62 14.29 -4.94
C SER A 12 36.17 15.43 -5.81
N TYR A 13 36.74 15.12 -6.98
CA TYR A 13 37.24 16.11 -7.94
C TYR A 13 36.11 16.95 -8.55
N VAL A 14 35.02 16.32 -9.03
CA VAL A 14 33.91 17.04 -9.66
C VAL A 14 33.15 17.88 -8.62
N MET A 15 32.97 17.37 -7.41
CA MET A 15 32.31 18.09 -6.31
C MET A 15 33.03 19.38 -5.88
N ASP A 16 34.36 19.45 -5.95
CA ASP A 16 35.10 20.69 -5.64
C ASP A 16 35.16 21.69 -6.82
N ARG A 17 34.93 21.22 -8.06
CA ARG A 17 34.80 22.07 -9.25
C ARG A 17 33.40 22.63 -9.50
N LEU A 18 32.39 22.21 -8.74
CA LEU A 18 31.06 22.83 -8.78
C LEU A 18 31.18 24.33 -8.48
N PRO A 19 30.51 25.22 -9.24
CA PRO A 19 30.42 26.62 -8.87
C PRO A 19 29.67 26.71 -7.54
N LYS A 20 30.40 27.07 -6.48
CA LYS A 20 29.82 27.35 -5.16
C LYS A 20 28.80 28.47 -5.36
N PHE A 21 27.51 28.14 -5.31
CA PHE A 21 26.42 29.11 -5.39
C PHE A 21 26.53 30.05 -4.18
N VAL A 22 27.22 31.18 -4.37
CA VAL A 22 27.25 32.28 -3.42
C VAL A 22 25.83 32.82 -3.34
N PRO A 23 25.18 32.83 -2.16
CA PRO A 23 23.89 33.47 -2.00
C PRO A 23 24.03 34.95 -2.40
N ARG A 24 23.18 35.43 -3.32
CA ARG A 24 23.09 36.86 -3.63
C ARG A 24 22.86 37.63 -2.33
N PRO A 25 23.71 38.60 -1.96
CA PRO A 25 23.37 39.49 -0.86
C PRO A 25 22.14 40.31 -1.27
N ALA A 26 21.14 40.35 -0.41
CA ALA A 26 20.03 41.29 -0.54
C ALA A 26 20.56 42.72 -0.38
N THR A 27 20.05 43.64 -1.19
CA THR A 27 20.41 45.06 -1.15
C THR A 27 19.82 45.76 0.08
N ASP A 28 20.68 46.53 0.75
CA ASP A 28 20.44 47.67 1.64
C ASP A 28 19.17 47.71 2.50
N SER A 29 19.40 47.66 3.82
CA SER A 29 18.77 48.61 4.74
C SER A 29 19.74 48.93 5.89
N ASP A 30 20.14 50.19 6.00
CA ASP A 30 21.03 50.70 7.04
C ASP A 30 20.52 50.42 8.46
N PHE A 31 21.41 50.07 9.39
CA PHE A 31 21.36 50.58 10.76
C PHE A 31 22.76 50.56 11.40
N VAL A 32 23.11 51.65 12.07
CA VAL A 32 24.39 51.89 12.76
C VAL A 32 24.13 51.99 14.26
N ASP A 33 24.89 51.26 15.07
CA ASP A 33 25.58 51.71 16.31
C ASP A 33 26.21 50.47 17.00
N VAL A 34 27.52 50.40 17.23
CA VAL A 34 28.35 51.12 18.24
C VAL A 34 28.20 50.54 19.65
N GLU A 35 29.12 49.63 20.01
CA GLU A 35 29.89 49.71 21.27
C GLU A 35 31.24 48.95 21.17
N GLN A 36 32.22 49.38 21.97
CA GLN A 36 33.69 49.21 21.88
C GLN A 36 34.26 47.93 22.59
N PRO A 37 35.60 47.66 22.67
CA PRO A 37 36.77 47.98 21.80
C PRO A 37 37.89 46.87 21.63
N ALA A 38 38.79 47.09 20.65
CA ALA A 38 40.27 46.87 20.61
C ALA A 38 40.96 45.69 21.38
N THR A 39 41.56 44.66 20.72
CA THR A 39 42.95 44.52 20.15
C THR A 39 44.15 44.61 21.13
N PRO A 40 45.39 44.13 20.81
CA PRO A 40 45.91 43.43 19.62
C PRO A 40 46.42 42.00 19.97
N SER A 41 47.18 41.21 19.19
CA SER A 41 47.88 41.31 17.88
C SER A 41 47.75 39.95 17.14
N SER A 42 48.46 39.51 16.08
CA SER A 42 49.65 39.89 15.32
C SER A 42 49.50 39.42 13.84
N LYS A 43 50.38 39.91 12.94
CA LYS A 43 50.53 39.49 11.52
C LYS A 43 52.04 39.41 11.21
N PRO A 44 52.49 38.81 10.09
CA PRO A 44 51.87 37.80 9.23
C PRO A 44 52.78 36.58 8.96
N SER A 45 52.24 35.48 8.42
CA SER A 45 53.04 34.48 7.70
C SER A 45 52.24 33.79 6.58
N SER A 46 52.95 33.38 5.53
CA SER A 46 52.44 32.91 4.24
C SER A 46 52.04 31.42 4.21
N ASP A 47 51.31 31.10 3.14
CA ASP A 47 51.11 29.78 2.48
C ASP A 47 49.86 28.94 2.81
N PRO A 48 48.93 28.82 1.84
CA PRO A 48 47.94 27.76 1.77
C PRO A 48 48.38 26.67 0.77
N SER A 49 49.09 25.64 1.24
CA SER A 49 49.64 24.57 0.38
C SER A 49 49.22 23.15 0.79
N THR A 50 47.92 22.94 1.08
CA THR A 50 47.38 21.64 1.55
C THR A 50 46.03 21.26 0.90
N SER A 51 45.84 21.54 -0.39
CA SER A 51 44.75 20.93 -1.20
C SER A 51 45.14 20.55 -2.64
N SER A 52 46.08 21.27 -3.27
CA SER A 52 46.42 21.09 -4.68
C SER A 52 47.08 19.74 -5.02
N SER A 53 47.85 19.14 -4.10
CA SER A 53 48.68 17.96 -4.40
C SER A 53 47.89 16.67 -4.69
N GLY A 54 46.65 16.54 -4.21
CA GLY A 54 45.76 15.45 -4.58
C GLY A 54 45.09 15.67 -5.94
N GLN A 55 44.68 16.92 -6.21
CA GLN A 55 43.95 17.32 -7.42
C GLN A 55 44.83 17.25 -8.68
N HIS A 56 46.10 17.65 -8.59
CA HIS A 56 47.04 17.49 -9.70
C HIS A 56 47.24 16.02 -10.07
N ARG A 57 47.44 15.12 -9.09
CA ARG A 57 47.67 13.69 -9.32
C ARG A 57 46.52 12.95 -9.99
N ILE A 58 45.28 13.41 -9.83
CA ILE A 58 44.11 12.84 -10.52
C ILE A 58 44.09 13.28 -11.99
N VAL A 59 44.37 14.56 -12.27
CA VAL A 59 44.43 15.10 -13.64
C VAL A 59 45.64 14.55 -14.42
N ASP A 60 46.77 14.34 -13.75
CA ASP A 60 47.96 13.72 -14.34
C ASP A 60 47.70 12.25 -14.75
N ASN A 61 46.80 11.56 -14.04
CA ASN A 61 46.38 10.19 -14.34
C ASN A 61 45.19 10.12 -15.31
N MET A 62 44.37 11.18 -15.42
CA MET A 62 43.15 11.23 -16.23
C MET A 62 43.06 12.57 -16.99
N PRO A 63 43.77 12.72 -18.13
CA PRO A 63 43.90 14.01 -18.82
C PRO A 63 42.59 14.55 -19.41
N HIS A 64 41.63 13.68 -19.73
CA HIS A 64 40.33 14.08 -20.31
C HIS A 64 39.36 14.68 -19.28
N LEU A 65 39.65 14.56 -17.97
CA LEU A 65 38.82 15.10 -16.88
C LEU A 65 38.90 16.64 -16.77
N ALA A 66 39.76 17.27 -17.58
CA ALA A 66 39.86 18.72 -17.73
C ALA A 66 38.93 19.33 -18.80
N ASP A 67 38.25 18.52 -19.62
CA ASP A 67 37.32 19.02 -20.66
C ASP A 67 36.04 19.60 -20.02
N PRO A 68 35.67 20.87 -20.30
CA PRO A 68 34.44 21.49 -19.79
C PRO A 68 33.15 20.69 -20.11
N LYS A 69 33.09 19.97 -21.24
CA LYS A 69 31.91 19.17 -21.61
C LYS A 69 31.78 17.92 -20.75
N VAL A 70 32.90 17.25 -20.47
CA VAL A 70 32.93 16.06 -19.60
C VAL A 70 32.55 16.47 -18.18
N ILE A 71 33.10 17.58 -17.68
CA ILE A 71 32.75 18.14 -16.36
C ILE A 71 31.24 18.49 -16.27
N ALA A 72 30.65 19.05 -17.32
CA ALA A 72 29.21 19.37 -17.34
C ALA A 72 28.32 18.11 -17.30
N SER A 73 28.66 17.07 -18.07
CA SER A 73 27.96 15.78 -18.05
C SER A 73 28.08 15.09 -16.69
N MET A 74 29.29 15.05 -16.14
CA MET A 74 29.57 14.55 -14.78
C MET A 74 28.78 15.32 -13.72
N THR A 75 28.68 16.65 -13.85
CA THR A 75 27.91 17.50 -12.92
C THR A 75 26.42 17.14 -12.92
N ARG A 76 25.81 16.85 -14.08
CA ARG A 76 24.42 16.39 -14.18
C ARG A 76 24.23 15.03 -13.48
N ALA A 77 25.16 14.09 -13.70
CA ALA A 77 25.13 12.74 -13.12
C ALA A 77 25.34 12.67 -11.58
N ILE A 78 25.77 13.76 -10.94
CA ILE A 78 26.03 13.86 -9.49
C ILE A 78 24.93 14.65 -8.74
N SER A 79 23.95 15.24 -9.44
CA SER A 79 22.92 16.11 -8.83
C SER A 79 22.25 15.50 -7.60
N ASP A 80 21.91 14.22 -7.65
CA ASP A 80 21.23 13.48 -6.57
C ASP A 80 22.14 13.31 -5.33
N VAL A 81 23.45 13.17 -5.53
CA VAL A 81 24.46 13.15 -4.46
C VAL A 81 24.52 14.52 -3.77
N VAL A 82 24.45 15.62 -4.53
CA VAL A 82 24.48 16.99 -3.99
C VAL A 82 23.24 17.27 -3.14
N GLN A 83 22.07 16.84 -3.61
CA GLN A 83 20.80 17.01 -2.89
C GLN A 83 20.77 16.19 -1.59
N THR A 84 21.11 14.90 -1.66
CA THR A 84 21.16 14.02 -0.47
C THR A 84 22.24 14.46 0.54
N ARG A 85 23.39 14.96 0.09
CA ARG A 85 24.40 15.61 0.95
C ARG A 85 23.84 16.83 1.69
N SER A 86 23.01 17.65 1.03
CA SER A 86 22.38 18.80 1.66
C SER A 86 21.40 18.38 2.76
N VAL A 87 20.62 17.31 2.53
CA VAL A 87 19.68 16.76 3.52
C VAL A 87 20.42 16.17 4.72
N LEU A 88 21.42 15.31 4.51
CA LEU A 88 22.19 14.71 5.59
C LEU A 88 22.89 15.76 6.48
N LYS A 89 23.37 16.86 5.88
CA LYS A 89 23.96 17.98 6.64
C LYS A 89 22.97 18.67 7.58
N THR A 90 21.66 18.53 7.37
CA THR A 90 20.63 19.02 8.31
C THR A 90 20.26 18.03 9.40
N ILE A 91 20.55 16.73 9.20
CA ILE A 91 20.12 15.66 10.12
C ILE A 91 21.22 15.33 11.14
N GLY A 92 22.51 15.38 10.75
CA GLY A 92 23.63 15.26 11.68
C GLY A 92 24.78 14.39 11.17
N ASP A 93 25.72 14.10 12.07
CA ASP A 93 26.78 13.12 11.85
C ASP A 93 26.29 11.68 12.09
N ARG A 94 26.96 10.70 11.45
CA ARG A 94 26.61 9.29 11.54
C ARG A 94 26.76 8.77 12.99
N PRO A 95 25.76 8.08 13.56
CA PRO A 95 25.89 7.42 14.85
C PRO A 95 27.05 6.41 14.86
N ASP A 96 27.78 6.33 15.98
CA ASP A 96 28.79 5.30 16.18
C ASP A 96 28.15 3.90 16.21
N HIS A 97 28.85 2.89 15.70
CA HIS A 97 28.37 1.49 15.68
C HIS A 97 27.96 0.99 17.08
N GLU A 98 28.69 1.40 18.12
CA GLU A 98 28.36 1.08 19.52
C GLU A 98 27.01 1.70 19.96
N ALA A 99 26.67 2.90 19.48
CA ALA A 99 25.38 3.54 19.76
C ALA A 99 24.23 2.85 19.02
N VAL A 100 24.47 2.39 17.79
CA VAL A 100 23.50 1.61 17.00
C VAL A 100 23.26 0.23 17.65
N ASP A 101 24.31 -0.47 18.06
CA ASP A 101 24.19 -1.75 18.78
C ASP A 101 23.48 -1.57 20.12
N ALA A 102 23.81 -0.52 20.89
CA ALA A 102 23.12 -0.21 22.13
C ALA A 102 21.64 0.14 21.90
N ALA A 103 21.28 0.79 20.79
CA ALA A 103 19.89 1.04 20.41
C ALA A 103 19.16 -0.25 20.02
N ARG A 104 19.79 -1.15 19.25
CA ARG A 104 19.24 -2.47 18.89
C ARG A 104 19.04 -3.34 20.15
N ALA A 105 19.99 -3.36 21.07
CA ALA A 105 19.90 -4.07 22.34
C ALA A 105 18.76 -3.53 23.22
N LYS A 106 18.62 -2.21 23.34
CA LYS A 106 17.51 -1.57 24.07
C LYS A 106 16.14 -1.86 23.47
N LEU A 107 16.01 -1.89 22.13
CA LEU A 107 14.76 -2.30 21.49
C LEU A 107 14.37 -3.73 21.87
N ALA A 108 15.32 -4.67 21.85
CA ALA A 108 15.08 -6.05 22.27
C ALA A 108 14.72 -6.17 23.76
N GLU A 109 15.31 -5.35 24.63
CA GLU A 109 14.97 -5.28 26.05
C GLU A 109 13.54 -4.74 26.27
N ILE A 110 13.17 -3.64 25.60
CA ILE A 110 11.82 -3.07 25.64
C ILE A 110 10.78 -4.09 25.15
N GLU A 111 11.09 -4.85 24.10
CA GLU A 111 10.22 -5.91 23.59
C GLU A 111 10.08 -7.09 24.56
N SER A 112 11.18 -7.52 25.17
CA SER A 112 11.16 -8.55 26.24
C SER A 112 10.31 -8.10 27.43
N ASN A 113 10.46 -6.85 27.87
CA ASN A 113 9.73 -6.31 29.01
C ASN A 113 8.25 -6.07 28.69
N LEU A 114 7.91 -5.59 27.49
CA LEU A 114 6.52 -5.50 27.03
C LEU A 114 5.86 -6.89 26.98
N SER A 115 6.56 -7.90 26.47
CA SER A 115 6.03 -9.28 26.43
C SER A 115 5.69 -9.81 27.83
N LYS A 116 6.57 -9.59 28.83
CA LYS A 116 6.34 -9.98 30.22
C LYS A 116 5.15 -9.25 30.85
N GLN A 117 5.04 -7.93 30.62
CA GLN A 117 3.91 -7.13 31.13
C GLN A 117 2.57 -7.59 30.53
N LEU A 118 2.54 -7.93 29.24
CA LEU A 118 1.33 -8.45 28.59
C LEU A 118 0.98 -9.85 29.12
N GLU A 119 1.96 -10.71 29.38
CA GLU A 119 1.74 -12.02 30.01
C GLU A 119 1.19 -11.90 31.44
N GLU A 120 1.76 -11.01 32.27
CA GLU A 120 1.26 -10.73 33.62
C GLU A 120 -0.18 -10.18 33.62
N LEU A 121 -0.51 -9.30 32.68
CA LEU A 121 -1.89 -8.80 32.49
C LEU A 121 -2.86 -9.92 32.09
N VAL A 122 -2.47 -10.85 31.21
CA VAL A 122 -3.29 -12.00 30.80
C VAL A 122 -3.52 -12.99 31.95
N LEU A 123 -2.52 -13.18 32.83
CA LEU A 123 -2.59 -14.06 33.99
C LEU A 123 -3.32 -13.43 35.19
N SER A 124 -3.62 -12.13 35.16
CA SER A 124 -4.20 -11.42 36.30
C SER A 124 -5.64 -11.88 36.63
N PRO A 125 -5.92 -12.31 37.88
CA PRO A 125 -7.22 -12.87 38.25
C PRO A 125 -8.28 -11.78 38.34
N ARG A 126 -9.48 -12.04 37.78
CA ARG A 126 -10.63 -11.13 37.88
C ARG A 126 -11.07 -10.96 39.35
N PRO A 127 -11.15 -9.73 39.89
CA PRO A 127 -11.74 -9.48 41.20
C PRO A 127 -13.19 -9.94 41.29
N ALA A 128 -13.62 -10.43 42.47
CA ALA A 128 -14.97 -10.95 42.66
C ALA A 128 -16.06 -9.89 42.40
N ASP A 129 -15.79 -8.64 42.79
CA ASP A 129 -16.74 -7.53 42.80
C ASP A 129 -16.90 -6.79 41.46
N VAL A 130 -16.14 -7.18 40.43
CA VAL A 130 -16.12 -6.49 39.12
C VAL A 130 -16.77 -7.35 38.04
N ASP A 131 -17.70 -6.76 37.29
CA ASP A 131 -18.37 -7.43 36.17
C ASP A 131 -17.39 -7.86 35.07
N ARG A 132 -17.73 -8.95 34.37
CA ARG A 132 -16.89 -9.56 33.33
C ARG A 132 -16.65 -8.63 32.15
N LEU A 133 -17.60 -7.77 31.77
CA LEU A 133 -17.40 -6.81 30.67
C LEU A 133 -16.49 -5.66 31.10
N GLN A 134 -16.72 -5.12 32.30
CA GLN A 134 -15.90 -4.05 32.87
C GLN A 134 -14.44 -4.49 33.08
N TRP A 135 -14.23 -5.73 33.57
CA TRP A 135 -12.88 -6.29 33.72
C TRP A 135 -12.15 -6.43 32.38
N ARG A 136 -12.85 -6.87 31.31
CA ARG A 136 -12.25 -6.96 29.97
C ARG A 136 -11.90 -5.60 29.38
N ALA A 137 -12.74 -4.58 29.61
CA ALA A 137 -12.45 -3.21 29.20
C ALA A 137 -11.22 -2.65 29.93
N HIS A 138 -11.11 -2.85 31.25
CA HIS A 138 -9.96 -2.44 32.05
C HIS A 138 -8.66 -3.12 31.60
N LEU A 139 -8.69 -4.43 31.29
CA LEU A 139 -7.53 -5.15 30.75
C LEU A 139 -7.10 -4.62 29.38
N ALA A 140 -8.04 -4.37 28.46
CA ALA A 140 -7.75 -3.80 27.15
C ALA A 140 -7.17 -2.38 27.24
N GLU A 141 -7.65 -1.56 28.18
CA GLU A 141 -7.08 -0.23 28.43
C GLU A 141 -5.66 -0.32 29.00
N LYS A 142 -5.39 -1.26 29.92
CA LYS A 142 -4.05 -1.51 30.46
C LYS A 142 -3.06 -2.02 29.41
N GLU A 143 -3.49 -2.96 28.56
CA GLU A 143 -2.73 -3.45 27.41
C GLU A 143 -2.36 -2.31 26.44
N ASN A 144 -3.33 -1.43 26.13
CA ASN A 144 -3.09 -0.26 25.28
C ASN A 144 -2.11 0.73 25.92
N GLN A 145 -2.24 0.99 27.24
CA GLN A 145 -1.29 1.83 28.00
C GLN A 145 0.14 1.27 27.95
N CYS A 146 0.33 -0.03 28.20
CA CYS A 146 1.65 -0.69 28.12
C CYS A 146 2.26 -0.58 26.71
N ARG A 147 1.48 -0.84 25.65
CA ARG A 147 1.94 -0.73 24.26
C ARG A 147 2.33 0.71 23.89
N GLN A 148 1.55 1.72 24.34
CA GLN A 148 1.87 3.13 24.08
C GLN A 148 3.13 3.60 24.81
N LEU A 149 3.39 3.14 26.04
CA LEU A 149 4.62 3.46 26.76
C LEU A 149 5.84 2.83 26.07
N ALA A 150 5.76 1.54 25.73
CA ALA A 150 6.82 0.86 25.01
C ALA A 150 7.12 1.54 23.66
N GLU A 151 6.11 1.94 22.88
CA GLU A 151 6.34 2.58 21.58
C GLU A 151 7.02 3.96 21.71
N ARG A 152 6.70 4.74 22.77
CA ARG A 152 7.42 6.00 23.07
C ARG A 152 8.90 5.76 23.40
N GLU A 153 9.21 4.71 24.16
CA GLU A 153 10.60 4.34 24.49
C GLU A 153 11.35 3.82 23.24
N LYS A 154 10.66 3.05 22.38
CA LYS A 154 11.22 2.59 21.11
C LYS A 154 11.53 3.74 20.15
N GLN A 155 10.75 4.82 20.15
CA GLN A 155 10.88 5.92 19.17
C GLN A 155 12.29 6.51 19.12
N ALA A 156 12.95 6.72 20.26
CA ALA A 156 14.31 7.24 20.32
C ALA A 156 15.35 6.26 19.76
N CYS A 157 15.20 4.96 20.03
CA CYS A 157 16.11 3.93 19.53
C CYS A 157 15.90 3.69 18.01
N LYS A 158 14.65 3.72 17.54
CA LYS A 158 14.31 3.67 16.10
C LYS A 158 14.94 4.81 15.33
N ALA A 159 14.90 6.04 15.85
CA ALA A 159 15.49 7.21 15.20
C ALA A 159 17.02 7.08 15.00
N ILE A 160 17.74 6.49 15.97
CA ILE A 160 19.19 6.23 15.86
C ILE A 160 19.48 5.22 14.75
N ILE A 161 18.71 4.14 14.67
CA ILE A 161 18.88 3.08 13.66
C ILE A 161 18.53 3.62 12.26
N GLN A 162 17.42 4.35 12.12
CA GLN A 162 17.02 4.99 10.87
C GLN A 162 18.06 5.98 10.36
N LEU A 163 18.75 6.69 11.26
CA LEU A 163 19.82 7.60 10.88
C LEU A 163 21.03 6.84 10.29
N ASP A 164 21.44 5.72 10.91
CA ASP A 164 22.52 4.88 10.38
C ASP A 164 22.14 4.25 9.02
N GLU A 165 20.91 3.76 8.87
CA GLU A 165 20.36 3.23 7.60
C GLU A 165 20.38 4.31 6.49
N MET A 166 20.03 5.56 6.80
CA MET A 166 20.12 6.68 5.86
C MET A 166 21.56 7.02 5.47
N HIS A 167 22.53 6.86 6.39
CA HIS A 167 23.94 7.03 6.07
C HIS A 167 24.50 5.88 5.23
N GLU A 168 24.08 4.64 5.46
CA GLU A 168 24.45 3.48 4.64
C GLU A 168 23.89 3.59 3.22
N ALA A 169 22.61 3.99 3.07
CA ALA A 169 21.99 4.25 1.77
C ALA A 169 22.75 5.33 0.97
N TYR A 170 23.19 6.40 1.64
CA TYR A 170 24.03 7.43 1.01
C TYR A 170 25.44 6.93 0.65
N GLU A 171 26.06 6.08 1.47
CA GLU A 171 27.35 5.47 1.13
C GLU A 171 27.25 4.58 -0.12
N LYS A 172 26.13 3.87 -0.30
CA LYS A 172 25.82 3.16 -1.54
C LYS A 172 25.64 4.12 -2.72
N LEU A 173 24.87 5.20 -2.55
CA LEU A 173 24.66 6.24 -3.56
C LEU A 173 26.00 6.87 -4.03
N LEU A 174 26.96 7.08 -3.11
CA LEU A 174 28.33 7.53 -3.45
C LEU A 174 29.09 6.52 -4.32
N LYS A 175 28.99 5.21 -4.04
CA LYS A 175 29.61 4.14 -4.84
C LYS A 175 29.01 4.07 -6.24
N ASP A 176 27.68 4.05 -6.32
CA ASP A 176 26.95 4.02 -7.58
C ASP A 176 27.23 5.29 -8.43
N ALA A 177 27.47 6.44 -7.78
CA ALA A 177 27.87 7.68 -8.45
C ALA A 177 29.30 7.63 -9.00
N GLU A 178 30.27 7.11 -8.25
CA GLU A 178 31.65 6.94 -8.74
C GLU A 178 31.68 6.01 -9.96
N GLU A 179 30.98 4.87 -9.93
CA GLU A 179 30.89 3.93 -11.06
C GLU A 179 30.28 4.58 -12.33
N ARG A 180 29.23 5.41 -12.17
CA ARG A 180 28.67 6.19 -13.29
C ARG A 180 29.69 7.16 -13.86
N LEU A 181 30.51 7.80 -13.02
CA LEU A 181 31.53 8.75 -13.45
C LEU A 181 32.71 8.09 -14.15
N GLU A 182 33.16 6.92 -13.67
CA GLU A 182 34.15 6.08 -14.36
C GLU A 182 33.63 5.68 -15.75
N LYS A 183 32.38 5.25 -15.87
CA LYS A 183 31.76 4.88 -17.15
C LYS A 183 31.70 6.05 -18.14
N ILE A 184 31.35 7.26 -17.66
CA ILE A 184 31.38 8.49 -18.47
C ILE A 184 32.81 8.81 -18.92
N TYR A 185 33.80 8.72 -18.03
CA TYR A 185 35.20 8.97 -18.36
C TYR A 185 35.73 7.99 -19.43
N MET A 186 35.51 6.69 -19.25
CA MET A 186 35.93 5.65 -20.21
C MET A 186 35.28 5.83 -21.58
N SER A 187 34.05 6.35 -21.64
CA SER A 187 33.37 6.68 -22.92
C SER A 187 34.01 7.88 -23.65
N ALA A 188 34.64 8.81 -22.93
CA ALA A 188 35.35 9.95 -23.52
C ALA A 188 36.78 9.60 -23.98
N GLU A 189 37.43 8.64 -23.32
CA GLU A 189 38.78 8.17 -23.67
C GLU A 189 38.79 7.22 -24.90
N ALA A 190 37.69 6.53 -25.17
CA ALA A 190 37.55 5.54 -26.25
C ALA A 190 37.65 6.09 -27.70
N GLY A 191 37.78 7.40 -27.90
CA GLY A 191 38.29 7.99 -29.13
C GLY A 191 37.42 9.07 -29.76
N GLY A 192 38.05 10.20 -30.09
CA GLY A 192 37.42 11.28 -30.83
C GLY A 192 37.13 10.91 -32.29
N VAL A 193 35.86 10.66 -32.58
CA VAL A 193 35.30 10.68 -33.94
C VAL A 193 34.56 12.00 -34.11
N LYS A 194 34.77 12.70 -35.24
CA LYS A 194 33.96 13.88 -35.58
C LYS A 194 32.49 13.45 -35.68
N PRO A 195 31.51 14.25 -35.24
CA PRO A 195 30.12 13.97 -35.53
C PRO A 195 29.85 14.27 -37.02
N ASP A 196 30.17 13.32 -37.89
CA ASP A 196 29.44 13.14 -39.15
C ASP A 196 28.07 12.55 -38.77
N GLU A 197 26.98 13.10 -39.33
CA GLU A 197 25.64 13.12 -38.69
C GLU A 197 24.90 11.77 -38.58
N ASP A 198 25.40 10.66 -39.14
CA ASP A 198 24.58 9.51 -39.53
C ASP A 198 24.85 8.16 -38.82
N SER A 199 25.61 8.09 -37.71
CA SER A 199 25.85 6.80 -37.03
C SER A 199 26.03 6.84 -35.51
N VAL A 200 25.00 7.27 -34.78
CA VAL A 200 24.86 7.01 -33.32
C VAL A 200 23.46 6.45 -33.01
N GLU A 201 23.21 5.20 -33.40
CA GLU A 201 22.17 4.37 -32.77
C GLU A 201 22.67 3.91 -31.40
N GLY A 202 22.62 4.86 -30.46
CA GLY A 202 23.08 4.70 -29.08
C GLY A 202 22.74 5.91 -28.21
N ARG A 203 21.81 6.77 -28.66
CA ARG A 203 21.28 7.86 -27.84
C ARG A 203 20.45 7.26 -26.70
N ASP A 204 20.71 7.72 -25.48
CA ASP A 204 19.84 7.48 -24.33
C ASP A 204 18.51 8.23 -24.55
N LEU A 205 17.58 7.57 -25.25
CA LEU A 205 16.19 8.03 -25.44
C LEU A 205 15.49 8.28 -24.10
N SER A 206 16.02 7.78 -22.98
CA SER A 206 15.53 8.04 -21.62
C SER A 206 15.78 9.47 -21.12
N GLU A 207 16.81 10.19 -21.59
CA GLU A 207 16.95 11.62 -21.23
C GLU A 207 16.08 12.52 -22.13
N GLU A 208 16.02 12.25 -23.44
CA GLU A 208 15.17 13.02 -24.38
C GLU A 208 13.68 12.95 -24.00
N VAL A 209 13.18 11.76 -23.63
CA VAL A 209 11.78 11.58 -23.17
C VAL A 209 11.52 12.28 -21.83
N ASN A 210 12.47 12.28 -20.90
CA ASN A 210 12.27 12.94 -19.60
C ASN A 210 12.13 14.46 -19.77
N ASP A 211 12.92 15.09 -20.63
CA ASP A 211 12.81 16.54 -20.88
C ASP A 211 11.50 16.89 -21.63
N GLU A 212 10.99 16.04 -22.54
CA GLU A 212 9.65 16.19 -23.13
C GLU A 212 8.54 16.11 -22.06
N VAL A 213 8.60 15.10 -21.18
CA VAL A 213 7.59 14.88 -20.15
C VAL A 213 7.64 15.96 -19.06
N VAL A 214 8.83 16.45 -18.68
CA VAL A 214 8.95 17.64 -17.83
C VAL A 214 8.32 18.85 -18.51
N GLY A 215 8.51 19.02 -19.82
CA GLY A 215 7.83 20.05 -20.62
C GLY A 215 6.30 19.96 -20.54
N ILE A 216 5.73 18.78 -20.82
CA ILE A 216 4.28 18.52 -20.77
C ILE A 216 3.73 18.75 -19.34
N LEU A 217 4.44 18.30 -18.31
CA LEU A 217 4.05 18.50 -16.91
C LEU A 217 4.14 19.98 -16.49
N GLN A 218 5.12 20.72 -17.01
CA GLN A 218 5.30 22.15 -16.72
C GLN A 218 4.25 23.00 -17.46
N GLU A 219 3.88 22.63 -18.69
CA GLU A 219 2.73 23.19 -19.40
C GLU A 219 1.42 22.89 -18.67
N ALA A 220 1.18 21.62 -18.28
CA ALA A 220 -0.02 21.22 -17.56
C ALA A 220 -0.18 21.94 -16.21
N SER A 221 0.91 22.13 -15.48
CA SER A 221 0.99 22.91 -14.24
C SER A 221 0.66 24.40 -14.45
N GLY A 222 1.04 24.99 -15.59
CA GLY A 222 0.79 26.39 -15.91
C GLY A 222 -0.57 26.69 -16.55
N THR A 223 -1.19 25.72 -17.21
CA THR A 223 -2.41 25.89 -18.03
C THR A 223 -3.66 25.30 -17.40
N GLY A 224 -3.53 24.48 -16.35
CA GLY A 224 -4.66 23.84 -15.68
C GLY A 224 -5.24 22.66 -16.46
N LEU A 225 -4.39 21.88 -17.15
CA LEU A 225 -4.83 20.69 -17.87
C LEU A 225 -5.57 19.72 -16.92
N GLU A 226 -6.76 19.30 -17.36
CA GLU A 226 -7.58 18.29 -16.68
C GLU A 226 -7.25 16.85 -17.12
N ARG A 227 -6.62 16.69 -18.29
CA ARG A 227 -6.25 15.39 -18.86
C ARG A 227 -4.81 15.42 -19.35
N VAL A 228 -4.01 14.46 -18.91
CA VAL A 228 -2.60 14.31 -19.32
C VAL A 228 -2.38 12.87 -19.79
N ASP A 229 -1.87 12.73 -21.01
CA ASP A 229 -1.55 11.43 -21.60
C ASP A 229 -0.05 11.30 -21.88
N LEU A 230 0.59 10.46 -21.08
CA LEU A 230 2.00 10.09 -21.10
C LEU A 230 2.20 8.64 -21.53
N SER A 231 1.21 7.99 -22.17
CA SER A 231 1.35 6.59 -22.58
C SER A 231 2.41 6.36 -23.66
N ASP A 232 2.89 5.12 -23.75
CA ASP A 232 3.81 4.61 -24.79
C ASP A 232 5.17 5.33 -24.91
N ARG A 233 5.55 6.13 -23.91
CA ARG A 233 6.79 6.94 -23.91
C ARG A 233 8.04 6.22 -23.39
N ARG A 234 7.93 4.97 -22.91
CA ARG A 234 9.04 4.20 -22.30
C ARG A 234 9.65 4.85 -21.04
N LEU A 235 8.87 5.66 -20.32
CA LEU A 235 9.27 6.32 -19.07
C LEU A 235 9.70 5.31 -18.01
N ARG A 236 10.83 5.53 -17.33
CA ARG A 236 11.28 4.70 -16.20
C ARG A 236 10.88 5.24 -14.82
N PHE A 237 10.75 6.56 -14.71
CA PHE A 237 10.40 7.26 -13.48
C PHE A 237 9.45 8.41 -13.78
N LEU A 238 8.62 8.79 -12.81
CA LEU A 238 7.84 10.03 -12.84
C LEU A 238 8.52 11.07 -11.94
N PRO A 239 8.74 12.32 -12.40
CA PRO A 239 9.37 13.34 -11.58
C PRO A 239 8.38 13.86 -10.53
N GLU A 240 8.81 14.01 -9.27
CA GLU A 240 7.95 14.42 -8.13
C GLU A 240 7.14 15.70 -8.37
N ALA A 241 7.61 16.58 -9.26
CA ALA A 241 6.92 17.80 -9.67
C ALA A 241 5.51 17.55 -10.22
N PHE A 242 5.21 16.36 -10.76
CA PHE A 242 3.88 16.02 -11.30
C PHE A 242 2.77 16.14 -10.24
N GLY A 243 3.06 15.86 -8.96
CA GLY A 243 2.12 15.94 -7.84
C GLY A 243 1.63 17.36 -7.54
N ARG A 244 2.19 18.39 -8.20
CA ARG A 244 1.75 19.79 -8.06
C ARG A 244 0.55 20.13 -8.95
N ILE A 245 0.21 19.28 -9.93
CA ILE A 245 -0.85 19.54 -10.93
C ILE A 245 -2.23 19.21 -10.34
N ARG A 246 -2.69 20.05 -9.41
CA ARG A 246 -3.97 19.84 -8.70
C ARG A 246 -5.21 19.89 -9.59
N SER A 247 -5.12 20.40 -10.82
CA SER A 247 -6.24 20.44 -11.79
C SER A 247 -6.55 19.08 -12.43
N LEU A 248 -5.67 18.10 -12.28
CA LEU A 248 -5.73 16.88 -13.08
C LEU A 248 -6.91 15.97 -12.66
N LEU A 249 -7.71 15.58 -13.65
CA LEU A 249 -8.84 14.65 -13.52
C LEU A 249 -8.52 13.28 -14.12
N VAL A 250 -7.78 13.22 -15.24
CA VAL A 250 -7.38 11.97 -15.91
C VAL A 250 -5.88 11.95 -16.14
N LEU A 251 -5.22 10.90 -15.66
CA LEU A 251 -3.80 10.62 -15.90
C LEU A 251 -3.64 9.26 -16.57
N ASN A 252 -3.16 9.26 -17.82
CA ASN A 252 -2.72 8.06 -18.51
C ASN A 252 -1.19 8.00 -18.53
N ILE A 253 -0.61 6.97 -17.90
CA ILE A 253 0.82 6.66 -17.85
C ILE A 253 1.07 5.20 -18.28
N SER A 254 0.13 4.61 -19.02
CA SER A 254 0.20 3.21 -19.47
C SER A 254 1.31 2.93 -20.50
N SER A 255 1.68 1.66 -20.66
CA SER A 255 2.67 1.20 -21.66
C SER A 255 4.05 1.88 -21.51
N ASN A 256 4.49 2.07 -20.27
CA ASN A 256 5.79 2.64 -19.94
C ASN A 256 6.68 1.58 -19.26
N GLN A 257 7.80 2.00 -18.70
CA GLN A 257 8.77 1.16 -17.99
C GLN A 257 8.85 1.56 -16.50
N LEU A 258 7.77 2.11 -15.94
CA LEU A 258 7.77 2.66 -14.58
C LEU A 258 7.96 1.55 -13.55
N GLU A 259 8.99 1.65 -12.72
CA GLU A 259 9.28 0.72 -11.62
C GLU A 259 8.56 1.11 -10.32
N VAL A 260 8.35 2.43 -10.10
CA VAL A 260 7.71 3.00 -8.91
C VAL A 260 6.83 4.19 -9.31
N ILE A 261 5.64 4.30 -8.71
CA ILE A 261 4.87 5.56 -8.67
C ILE A 261 5.28 6.31 -7.38
N PRO A 262 5.83 7.54 -7.46
CA PRO A 262 6.24 8.30 -6.29
C PRO A 262 5.04 8.79 -5.45
N ASP A 263 5.27 8.96 -4.14
CA ASP A 263 4.25 9.39 -3.16
C ASP A 263 3.58 10.74 -3.48
N SER A 264 4.24 11.58 -4.28
CA SER A 264 3.69 12.84 -4.80
C SER A 264 2.40 12.66 -5.62
N ILE A 265 2.04 11.42 -6.01
CA ILE A 265 0.70 11.09 -6.55
C ILE A 265 -0.44 11.62 -5.67
N ALA A 266 -0.27 11.63 -4.33
CA ALA A 266 -1.27 12.15 -3.39
C ALA A 266 -1.60 13.65 -3.55
N GLY A 267 -0.74 14.42 -4.22
CA GLY A 267 -1.00 15.83 -4.51
C GLY A 267 -2.08 16.05 -5.59
N LEU A 268 -2.46 14.99 -6.32
CA LEU A 268 -3.50 15.02 -7.36
C LEU A 268 -4.91 14.88 -6.73
N GLU A 269 -5.26 15.78 -5.82
CA GLU A 269 -6.51 15.75 -5.01
C GLU A 269 -7.81 15.61 -5.84
N ASN A 270 -7.78 16.00 -7.12
CA ASN A 270 -8.92 15.97 -8.04
C ASN A 270 -8.95 14.79 -9.01
N LEU A 271 -7.97 13.88 -8.95
CA LEU A 271 -7.86 12.79 -9.92
C LEU A 271 -9.06 11.83 -9.82
N GLU A 272 -9.74 11.63 -10.96
CA GLU A 272 -10.87 10.72 -11.10
C GLU A 272 -10.47 9.42 -11.82
N GLU A 273 -9.51 9.47 -12.74
CA GLU A 273 -9.07 8.33 -13.54
C GLU A 273 -7.53 8.24 -13.55
N LEU A 274 -6.99 7.09 -13.13
CA LEU A 274 -5.56 6.77 -13.21
C LEU A 274 -5.37 5.47 -13.97
N ASN A 275 -4.70 5.54 -15.13
CA ASN A 275 -4.26 4.38 -15.88
C ASN A 275 -2.73 4.26 -15.85
N ALA A 276 -2.23 3.24 -15.15
CA ALA A 276 -0.82 2.85 -15.09
C ALA A 276 -0.60 1.41 -15.58
N SER A 277 -1.48 0.90 -16.45
CA SER A 277 -1.37 -0.46 -17.00
C SER A 277 -0.09 -0.67 -17.82
N SER A 278 0.37 -1.91 -17.94
CA SER A 278 1.53 -2.28 -18.78
C SER A 278 2.79 -1.49 -18.40
N ASN A 279 3.20 -1.62 -17.14
CA ASN A 279 4.40 -1.02 -16.57
C ASN A 279 5.22 -2.10 -15.82
N LEU A 280 6.23 -1.69 -15.04
CA LEU A 280 7.10 -2.61 -14.29
C LEU A 280 6.92 -2.48 -12.77
N LEU A 281 5.78 -1.94 -12.31
CA LEU A 281 5.53 -1.59 -10.91
C LEU A 281 5.55 -2.81 -10.00
N GLU A 282 6.43 -2.82 -8.98
CA GLU A 282 6.50 -3.90 -7.99
C GLU A 282 5.58 -3.67 -6.78
N SER A 283 5.26 -2.41 -6.49
CA SER A 283 4.32 -1.96 -5.47
C SER A 283 3.58 -0.68 -5.90
N LEU A 284 2.50 -0.35 -5.18
CA LEU A 284 1.88 0.97 -5.25
C LEU A 284 2.19 1.74 -3.96
N PRO A 285 2.41 3.07 -4.02
CA PRO A 285 2.66 3.89 -2.85
C PRO A 285 1.44 3.92 -1.93
N ASP A 286 1.66 3.95 -0.61
CA ASP A 286 0.57 4.10 0.38
C ASP A 286 -0.21 5.40 0.21
N SER A 287 0.44 6.40 -0.39
CA SER A 287 -0.13 7.68 -0.79
C SER A 287 -1.30 7.55 -1.79
N ILE A 288 -1.46 6.41 -2.48
CA ILE A 288 -2.61 6.18 -3.38
C ILE A 288 -3.96 6.31 -2.63
N GLY A 289 -4.00 5.92 -1.36
CA GLY A 289 -5.19 6.00 -0.50
C GLY A 289 -5.64 7.43 -0.14
N LEU A 290 -4.91 8.46 -0.56
CA LEU A 290 -5.28 9.86 -0.38
C LEU A 290 -6.13 10.40 -1.55
N LEU A 291 -6.23 9.66 -2.67
CA LEU A 291 -7.00 10.04 -3.85
C LEU A 291 -8.51 9.80 -3.66
N GLN A 292 -9.14 10.60 -2.80
CA GLN A 292 -10.55 10.43 -2.40
C GLN A 292 -11.56 10.56 -3.56
N ARG A 293 -11.18 11.16 -4.69
CA ARG A 293 -12.02 11.37 -5.88
C ARG A 293 -11.81 10.32 -6.98
N LEU A 294 -10.86 9.40 -6.81
CA LEU A 294 -10.54 8.39 -7.81
C LEU A 294 -11.71 7.43 -8.01
N LYS A 295 -12.19 7.34 -9.26
CA LYS A 295 -13.29 6.47 -9.73
C LYS A 295 -12.77 5.27 -10.50
N ILE A 296 -11.72 5.44 -11.30
CA ILE A 296 -11.13 4.39 -12.12
C ILE A 296 -9.65 4.28 -11.80
N LEU A 297 -9.21 3.08 -11.39
CA LEU A 297 -7.81 2.73 -11.22
C LEU A 297 -7.48 1.48 -12.02
N ASN A 298 -6.64 1.64 -13.04
CA ASN A 298 -6.09 0.53 -13.81
C ASN A 298 -4.58 0.44 -13.56
N VAL A 299 -4.13 -0.66 -12.97
CA VAL A 299 -2.71 -1.02 -12.75
C VAL A 299 -2.41 -2.42 -13.29
N SER A 300 -3.21 -2.88 -14.27
CA SER A 300 -3.06 -4.18 -14.90
C SER A 300 -1.71 -4.36 -15.61
N GLY A 301 -1.22 -5.58 -15.76
CA GLY A 301 0.02 -5.85 -16.51
C GLY A 301 1.25 -5.23 -15.85
N ASN A 302 1.41 -5.45 -14.54
CA ASN A 302 2.52 -4.98 -13.72
C ASN A 302 3.15 -6.15 -12.95
N LYS A 303 4.03 -5.88 -11.98
CA LYS A 303 4.69 -6.87 -11.13
C LYS A 303 4.22 -6.81 -9.67
N LEU A 304 3.03 -6.28 -9.41
CA LEU A 304 2.52 -6.05 -8.06
C LEU A 304 2.40 -7.39 -7.31
N ASN A 305 3.06 -7.50 -6.16
CA ASN A 305 3.00 -8.69 -5.29
C ASN A 305 1.90 -8.59 -4.21
N ALA A 306 1.54 -7.35 -3.84
CA ALA A 306 0.45 -7.01 -2.94
C ALA A 306 -0.12 -5.63 -3.31
N LEU A 307 -1.36 -5.35 -2.89
CA LEU A 307 -1.93 -4.00 -2.89
C LEU A 307 -1.76 -3.38 -1.50
N PRO A 308 -1.45 -2.08 -1.39
CA PRO A 308 -1.34 -1.42 -0.09
C PRO A 308 -2.72 -1.35 0.59
N GLU A 309 -2.79 -1.52 1.91
CA GLU A 309 -4.07 -1.45 2.64
C GLU A 309 -4.76 -0.09 2.48
N SER A 310 -3.98 0.96 2.27
CA SER A 310 -4.44 2.32 2.00
C SER A 310 -5.36 2.44 0.77
N ILE A 311 -5.29 1.53 -0.21
CA ILE A 311 -6.18 1.53 -1.39
C ILE A 311 -7.67 1.46 -1.00
N CYS A 312 -7.97 0.84 0.14
CA CYS A 312 -9.33 0.76 0.70
C CYS A 312 -9.91 2.16 0.97
N ARG A 313 -9.08 3.19 1.21
CA ARG A 313 -9.52 4.55 1.52
C ARG A 313 -10.05 5.31 0.29
N CYS A 314 -9.86 4.80 -0.92
CA CYS A 314 -10.38 5.36 -2.17
C CYS A 314 -11.89 5.10 -2.31
N ARG A 315 -12.71 5.66 -1.40
CA ARG A 315 -14.16 5.37 -1.29
C ARG A 315 -14.98 5.71 -2.54
N SER A 316 -14.47 6.56 -3.43
CA SER A 316 -15.13 6.90 -4.71
C SER A 316 -14.87 5.90 -5.84
N LEU A 317 -14.06 4.87 -5.61
CA LEU A 317 -13.65 3.93 -6.65
C LEU A 317 -14.83 3.09 -7.14
N VAL A 318 -15.02 3.08 -8.46
CA VAL A 318 -16.08 2.38 -9.20
C VAL A 318 -15.51 1.22 -10.00
N GLU A 319 -14.34 1.40 -10.64
CA GLU A 319 -13.61 0.35 -11.36
C GLU A 319 -12.19 0.20 -10.82
N LEU A 320 -11.83 -1.03 -10.46
CA LEU A 320 -10.47 -1.43 -10.09
C LEU A 320 -10.01 -2.59 -10.98
N ASP A 321 -8.96 -2.35 -11.75
CA ASP A 321 -8.28 -3.37 -12.55
C ASP A 321 -6.83 -3.55 -12.06
N VAL A 322 -6.58 -4.72 -11.50
CA VAL A 322 -5.28 -5.18 -10.98
C VAL A 322 -4.87 -6.51 -11.64
N SER A 323 -5.44 -6.80 -12.81
CA SER A 323 -5.20 -8.04 -13.55
C SER A 323 -3.76 -8.16 -14.06
N PHE A 324 -3.34 -9.36 -14.47
CA PHE A 324 -1.98 -9.61 -14.98
C PHE A 324 -0.88 -9.08 -14.03
N ASN A 325 -0.89 -9.54 -12.79
CA ASN A 325 0.05 -9.17 -11.74
C ASN A 325 0.54 -10.42 -10.99
N SER A 326 1.20 -10.27 -9.84
CA SER A 326 1.61 -11.39 -8.97
C SER A 326 0.97 -11.33 -7.58
N LEU A 327 -0.22 -10.74 -7.47
CA LEU A 327 -0.93 -10.59 -6.20
C LEU A 327 -1.22 -11.96 -5.56
N THR A 328 -0.85 -12.11 -4.29
CA THR A 328 -1.07 -13.35 -3.53
C THR A 328 -2.30 -13.28 -2.62
N TYR A 329 -2.74 -12.07 -2.26
CA TYR A 329 -3.93 -11.76 -1.47
C TYR A 329 -4.47 -10.38 -1.85
N LEU A 330 -5.74 -10.14 -1.50
CA LEU A 330 -6.35 -8.79 -1.52
C LEU A 330 -6.37 -8.22 -0.09
N PRO A 331 -6.39 -6.88 0.07
CA PRO A 331 -6.54 -6.25 1.38
C PRO A 331 -7.79 -6.74 2.12
N THR A 332 -7.66 -7.01 3.41
CA THR A 332 -8.74 -7.55 4.26
C THR A 332 -9.97 -6.65 4.28
N ASN A 333 -9.79 -5.33 4.19
CA ASN A 333 -10.85 -4.34 4.26
C ASN A 333 -11.41 -3.88 2.91
N ILE A 334 -11.00 -4.51 1.80
CA ILE A 334 -11.37 -4.06 0.44
C ILE A 334 -12.88 -3.90 0.26
N GLY A 335 -13.69 -4.84 0.76
CA GLY A 335 -15.13 -4.78 0.62
C GLY A 335 -15.88 -3.97 1.68
N TYR A 336 -15.24 -3.62 2.79
CA TYR A 336 -15.83 -2.75 3.82
C TYR A 336 -15.82 -1.27 3.41
N GLU A 337 -14.73 -0.84 2.76
CA GLU A 337 -14.49 0.58 2.48
C GLU A 337 -14.80 0.97 1.02
N LEU A 338 -14.58 0.08 0.04
CA LEU A 338 -14.87 0.35 -1.38
C LEU A 338 -16.35 0.14 -1.72
N VAL A 339 -17.23 0.83 -0.99
CA VAL A 339 -18.69 0.68 -1.06
C VAL A 339 -19.31 1.01 -2.42
N ASN A 340 -18.60 1.76 -3.28
CA ASN A 340 -19.06 2.17 -4.60
C ASN A 340 -18.50 1.32 -5.75
N LEU A 341 -17.66 0.31 -5.47
CA LEU A 341 -17.00 -0.46 -6.52
C LEU A 341 -18.02 -1.33 -7.27
N GLU A 342 -18.19 -1.07 -8.57
CA GLU A 342 -19.07 -1.85 -9.45
C GLU A 342 -18.31 -2.95 -10.22
N LYS A 343 -17.01 -2.76 -10.47
CA LYS A 343 -16.18 -3.68 -11.25
C LYS A 343 -14.84 -3.94 -10.60
N LEU A 344 -14.55 -5.21 -10.33
CA LEU A 344 -13.28 -5.69 -9.80
C LEU A 344 -12.68 -6.72 -10.74
N SER A 345 -11.50 -6.43 -11.28
CA SER A 345 -10.78 -7.29 -12.22
C SER A 345 -9.45 -7.68 -11.59
N ILE A 346 -9.33 -8.94 -11.17
CA ILE A 346 -8.19 -9.52 -10.42
C ILE A 346 -7.61 -10.76 -11.12
N GLN A 347 -8.02 -11.02 -12.37
CA GLN A 347 -7.61 -12.16 -13.16
C GLN A 347 -6.10 -12.21 -13.44
N LEU A 348 -5.57 -13.41 -13.71
CA LEU A 348 -4.14 -13.64 -13.98
C LEU A 348 -3.24 -13.11 -12.86
N ASN A 349 -3.50 -13.61 -11.65
CA ASN A 349 -2.76 -13.35 -10.41
C ASN A 349 -2.51 -14.69 -9.67
N LYS A 350 -2.04 -14.64 -8.41
CA LYS A 350 -1.72 -15.81 -7.58
C LYS A 350 -2.59 -15.86 -6.31
N ILE A 351 -3.81 -15.33 -6.38
CA ILE A 351 -4.67 -15.16 -5.21
C ILE A 351 -5.23 -16.52 -4.78
N ARG A 352 -4.99 -16.91 -3.52
CA ARG A 352 -5.39 -18.23 -2.98
C ARG A 352 -6.77 -18.27 -2.34
N SER A 353 -7.23 -17.13 -1.87
CA SER A 353 -8.52 -16.94 -1.20
C SER A 353 -8.93 -15.48 -1.27
N LEU A 354 -10.21 -15.22 -1.53
CA LEU A 354 -10.80 -13.89 -1.36
C LEU A 354 -11.03 -13.61 0.13
N PRO A 355 -10.85 -12.37 0.62
CA PRO A 355 -11.21 -12.02 2.00
C PRO A 355 -12.74 -12.02 2.16
N THR A 356 -13.21 -12.28 3.39
CA THR A 356 -14.66 -12.34 3.69
C THR A 356 -15.39 -11.05 3.36
N SER A 357 -14.72 -9.90 3.46
CA SER A 357 -15.27 -8.57 3.16
C SER A 357 -15.78 -8.43 1.72
N VAL A 358 -15.27 -9.21 0.75
CA VAL A 358 -15.79 -9.20 -0.63
C VAL A 358 -17.28 -9.54 -0.70
N CYS A 359 -17.80 -10.33 0.25
CA CYS A 359 -19.24 -10.64 0.33
C CYS A 359 -20.08 -9.38 0.57
N GLU A 360 -19.54 -8.39 1.28
CA GLU A 360 -20.26 -7.17 1.68
C GLU A 360 -20.24 -6.06 0.62
N MET A 361 -19.65 -6.32 -0.56
CA MET A 361 -19.54 -5.37 -1.67
C MET A 361 -20.87 -5.19 -2.41
N ARG A 362 -21.79 -4.43 -1.80
CA ARG A 362 -23.18 -4.26 -2.29
C ARG A 362 -23.30 -3.67 -3.68
N SER A 363 -22.35 -2.85 -4.10
CA SER A 363 -22.35 -2.20 -5.42
C SER A 363 -21.74 -3.06 -6.54
N LEU A 364 -21.03 -4.14 -6.19
CA LEU A 364 -20.27 -4.95 -7.14
C LEU A 364 -21.20 -5.66 -8.12
N ARG A 365 -20.95 -5.47 -9.42
CA ARG A 365 -21.72 -6.03 -10.54
C ARG A 365 -20.92 -7.03 -11.35
N TYR A 366 -19.62 -6.81 -11.46
CA TYR A 366 -18.68 -7.63 -12.21
C TYR A 366 -17.48 -7.98 -11.34
N LEU A 367 -17.24 -9.28 -11.15
CA LEU A 367 -16.03 -9.81 -10.52
C LEU A 367 -15.38 -10.81 -11.46
N ASP A 368 -14.18 -10.48 -11.94
CA ASP A 368 -13.35 -11.39 -12.72
C ASP A 368 -12.11 -11.80 -11.92
N ALA A 369 -12.03 -13.08 -11.59
CA ALA A 369 -10.90 -13.69 -10.90
C ALA A 369 -10.38 -14.93 -11.64
N HIS A 370 -10.53 -15.00 -12.97
CA HIS A 370 -10.02 -16.13 -13.73
C HIS A 370 -8.48 -16.28 -13.63
N PHE A 371 -7.97 -17.50 -13.82
CA PHE A 371 -6.54 -17.80 -13.75
C PHE A 371 -5.90 -17.28 -12.44
N ASN A 372 -6.34 -17.84 -11.32
CA ASN A 372 -5.80 -17.59 -9.98
C ASN A 372 -5.55 -18.93 -9.24
N GLU A 373 -5.11 -18.87 -7.98
CA GLU A 373 -4.91 -20.05 -7.13
C GLU A 373 -6.10 -20.31 -6.17
N LEU A 374 -7.31 -19.80 -6.48
CA LEU A 374 -8.44 -19.82 -5.54
C LEU A 374 -8.86 -21.25 -5.21
N ARG A 375 -8.77 -21.64 -3.94
CA ARG A 375 -9.18 -22.98 -3.46
C ARG A 375 -10.68 -23.10 -3.16
N GLY A 376 -11.35 -21.96 -3.06
CA GLY A 376 -12.76 -21.84 -2.70
C GLY A 376 -13.16 -20.38 -2.47
N LEU A 377 -14.47 -20.15 -2.41
CA LEU A 377 -15.04 -18.85 -2.04
C LEU A 377 -15.24 -18.77 -0.52
N PRO A 378 -15.32 -17.55 0.07
CA PRO A 378 -15.65 -17.38 1.47
C PRO A 378 -16.98 -18.05 1.82
N VAL A 379 -17.03 -18.81 2.92
CA VAL A 379 -18.26 -19.48 3.40
C VAL A 379 -19.37 -18.46 3.75
N ALA A 380 -19.00 -17.19 3.97
CA ALA A 380 -19.93 -16.09 4.16
C ALA A 380 -20.71 -15.69 2.90
N ILE A 381 -20.33 -16.11 1.68
CA ILE A 381 -20.97 -15.63 0.45
C ILE A 381 -22.46 -16.01 0.40
N GLY A 382 -23.34 -15.02 0.32
CA GLY A 382 -24.80 -15.22 0.35
C GLY A 382 -25.33 -15.68 1.71
N LYS A 383 -24.56 -15.54 2.79
CA LYS A 383 -25.01 -15.87 4.16
C LYS A 383 -25.95 -14.79 4.68
N ASP A 384 -25.62 -13.54 4.46
CA ASP A 384 -26.47 -12.41 4.79
C ASP A 384 -27.28 -11.97 3.55
N ILE A 385 -28.49 -11.44 3.77
CA ILE A 385 -29.41 -11.08 2.67
C ILE A 385 -28.94 -9.87 1.85
N TYR A 386 -27.88 -9.20 2.30
CA TYR A 386 -27.28 -8.03 1.66
C TYR A 386 -25.95 -8.33 0.97
N ASP A 387 -25.51 -9.60 0.94
CA ASP A 387 -24.25 -9.99 0.31
C ASP A 387 -24.37 -9.93 -1.21
N LEU A 388 -23.44 -9.22 -1.86
CA LEU A 388 -23.28 -9.18 -3.33
C LEU A 388 -24.59 -8.98 -4.12
N ILE A 389 -25.56 -8.23 -3.57
CA ILE A 389 -26.92 -8.11 -4.10
C ILE A 389 -27.02 -7.61 -5.54
N ASN A 390 -26.00 -6.90 -6.05
CA ASN A 390 -25.97 -6.39 -7.41
C ASN A 390 -25.06 -7.19 -8.37
N LEU A 391 -24.44 -8.29 -7.91
CA LEU A 391 -23.50 -9.07 -8.71
C LEU A 391 -24.21 -9.76 -9.87
N LYS A 392 -23.82 -9.43 -11.09
CA LYS A 392 -24.43 -9.92 -12.34
C LYS A 392 -23.53 -10.90 -13.08
N GLU A 393 -22.22 -10.69 -13.01
CA GLU A 393 -21.22 -11.46 -13.74
C GLU A 393 -20.08 -11.86 -12.80
N LEU A 394 -19.77 -13.15 -12.79
CA LEU A 394 -18.73 -13.75 -11.95
C LEU A 394 -17.92 -14.75 -12.77
N ASP A 395 -16.64 -14.46 -13.02
CA ASP A 395 -15.70 -15.40 -13.62
C ASP A 395 -14.71 -15.92 -12.56
N LEU A 396 -14.71 -17.23 -12.38
CA LEU A 396 -13.82 -17.97 -11.47
C LEU A 396 -13.09 -19.09 -12.22
N SER A 397 -13.07 -19.06 -13.55
CA SER A 397 -12.48 -20.12 -14.35
C SER A 397 -10.96 -20.25 -14.13
N ASN A 398 -10.40 -21.42 -14.41
CA ASN A 398 -8.97 -21.71 -14.26
C ASN A 398 -8.47 -21.41 -12.83
N ASN A 399 -9.11 -22.05 -11.85
CA ASN A 399 -8.79 -21.95 -10.42
C ASN A 399 -8.73 -23.36 -9.79
N GLN A 400 -8.59 -23.44 -8.47
CA GLN A 400 -8.50 -24.69 -7.70
C GLN A 400 -9.75 -24.93 -6.84
N ILE A 401 -10.92 -24.45 -7.27
CA ILE A 401 -12.16 -24.51 -6.48
C ILE A 401 -12.73 -25.93 -6.49
N HIS A 402 -12.81 -26.54 -5.31
CA HIS A 402 -13.42 -27.86 -5.13
C HIS A 402 -14.93 -27.83 -4.87
N ALA A 403 -15.42 -26.79 -4.18
CA ALA A 403 -16.82 -26.64 -3.85
C ALA A 403 -17.23 -25.17 -3.75
N LEU A 404 -18.45 -24.86 -4.22
CA LEU A 404 -19.12 -23.60 -3.91
C LEU A 404 -19.78 -23.66 -2.52
N PRO A 405 -19.87 -22.55 -1.77
CA PRO A 405 -20.59 -22.49 -0.50
C PRO A 405 -22.09 -22.77 -0.68
N ASN A 406 -22.72 -23.48 0.27
CA ASN A 406 -24.13 -23.87 0.16
C ASN A 406 -25.09 -22.68 -0.05
N THR A 407 -24.75 -21.52 0.54
CA THR A 407 -25.47 -20.25 0.46
C THR A 407 -25.36 -19.53 -0.89
N PHE A 408 -24.49 -19.98 -1.80
CA PHE A 408 -24.27 -19.39 -3.13
C PHE A 408 -25.55 -19.29 -3.98
N GLY A 409 -26.53 -20.17 -3.75
CA GLY A 409 -27.83 -20.13 -4.44
C GLY A 409 -28.68 -18.88 -4.17
N ARG A 410 -28.28 -18.01 -3.24
CA ARG A 410 -28.97 -16.75 -2.89
C ARG A 410 -28.45 -15.52 -3.67
N LEU A 411 -27.54 -15.72 -4.63
CA LEU A 411 -27.07 -14.65 -5.53
C LEU A 411 -28.10 -14.40 -6.64
N ASP A 412 -29.27 -13.87 -6.27
CA ASP A 412 -30.46 -13.79 -7.13
C ASP A 412 -30.20 -13.09 -8.47
N ASN A 413 -29.46 -11.96 -8.42
CA ASN A 413 -29.15 -11.13 -9.59
C ASN A 413 -27.98 -11.65 -10.46
N LEU A 414 -27.36 -12.80 -10.12
CA LEU A 414 -26.26 -13.37 -10.89
C LEU A 414 -26.78 -13.98 -12.20
N THR A 415 -26.32 -13.45 -13.33
CA THR A 415 -26.76 -13.79 -14.70
C THR A 415 -25.71 -14.51 -15.54
N LYS A 416 -24.42 -14.28 -15.26
CA LYS A 416 -23.30 -14.99 -15.89
C LYS A 416 -22.39 -15.54 -14.81
N LEU A 417 -22.06 -16.81 -14.94
CA LEU A 417 -21.18 -17.53 -14.02
C LEU A 417 -20.27 -18.43 -14.85
N ASN A 418 -18.97 -18.20 -14.79
CA ASN A 418 -17.97 -19.06 -15.39
C ASN A 418 -17.18 -19.80 -14.30
N LEU A 419 -17.16 -21.12 -14.40
CA LEU A 419 -16.53 -22.05 -13.45
C LEU A 419 -15.59 -23.05 -14.15
N GLU A 420 -15.36 -22.88 -15.47
CA GLU A 420 -14.57 -23.82 -16.26
C GLU A 420 -13.16 -24.02 -15.70
N GLN A 421 -12.54 -25.17 -15.97
CA GLN A 421 -11.18 -25.49 -15.50
C GLN A 421 -11.00 -25.33 -13.98
N ASN A 422 -11.95 -25.84 -13.19
CA ASN A 422 -11.83 -26.03 -11.75
C ASN A 422 -12.04 -27.50 -11.38
N PRO A 423 -11.38 -28.02 -10.32
CA PRO A 423 -11.57 -29.38 -9.80
C PRO A 423 -12.86 -29.50 -8.96
N LEU A 424 -13.98 -29.02 -9.50
CA LEU A 424 -15.29 -28.94 -8.83
C LEU A 424 -15.91 -30.31 -8.62
N VAL A 425 -16.34 -30.55 -7.38
CA VAL A 425 -17.17 -31.68 -6.96
C VAL A 425 -18.60 -31.22 -6.65
N ILE A 426 -18.77 -29.96 -6.21
CA ILE A 426 -20.05 -29.37 -5.79
C ILE A 426 -20.14 -27.92 -6.31
N PRO A 427 -21.02 -27.59 -7.26
CA PRO A 427 -21.93 -28.48 -7.99
C PRO A 427 -21.19 -29.50 -8.89
N PRO A 428 -21.81 -30.65 -9.20
CA PRO A 428 -21.35 -31.57 -10.24
C PRO A 428 -21.21 -30.87 -11.61
N PRO A 429 -20.26 -31.30 -12.47
CA PRO A 429 -19.99 -30.65 -13.76
C PRO A 429 -21.20 -30.64 -14.71
N GLU A 430 -22.09 -31.63 -14.61
CA GLU A 430 -23.33 -31.70 -15.40
C GLU A 430 -24.22 -30.47 -15.12
N ILE A 431 -24.35 -30.09 -13.84
CA ILE A 431 -25.16 -28.94 -13.41
C ILE A 431 -24.48 -27.62 -13.78
N VAL A 432 -23.14 -27.58 -13.80
CA VAL A 432 -22.38 -26.42 -14.29
C VAL A 432 -22.67 -26.17 -15.77
N THR A 433 -22.72 -27.23 -16.59
CA THR A 433 -23.01 -27.11 -18.04
C THR A 433 -24.47 -26.73 -18.35
N GLU A 434 -25.41 -26.99 -17.44
CA GLU A 434 -26.80 -26.51 -17.54
C GLU A 434 -26.94 -24.99 -17.30
N GLY A 435 -25.92 -24.35 -16.70
CA GLY A 435 -25.82 -22.89 -16.56
C GLY A 435 -26.17 -22.34 -15.17
N VAL A 436 -26.13 -21.01 -15.04
CA VAL A 436 -26.17 -20.30 -13.74
C VAL A 436 -27.43 -20.61 -12.91
N GLU A 437 -28.60 -20.72 -13.55
CA GLU A 437 -29.85 -21.00 -12.84
C GLU A 437 -29.89 -22.43 -12.28
N ALA A 438 -29.35 -23.40 -13.01
CA ALA A 438 -29.25 -24.78 -12.54
C ALA A 438 -28.30 -24.88 -11.33
N VAL A 439 -27.16 -24.19 -11.39
CA VAL A 439 -26.22 -24.06 -10.26
C VAL A 439 -26.89 -23.39 -9.05
N LYS A 440 -27.53 -22.23 -9.22
CA LYS A 440 -28.21 -21.51 -8.12
C LYS A 440 -29.28 -22.42 -7.47
N LEU A 441 -30.12 -23.05 -8.27
CA LEU A 441 -31.20 -23.92 -7.82
C LEU A 441 -30.70 -25.21 -7.13
N PHE A 442 -29.62 -25.82 -7.62
CA PHE A 442 -28.98 -26.96 -6.95
C PHE A 442 -28.41 -26.56 -5.58
N MET A 443 -27.67 -25.45 -5.51
CA MET A 443 -27.08 -24.97 -4.25
C MET A 443 -28.17 -24.59 -3.23
N ALA A 444 -29.24 -23.91 -3.68
CA ALA A 444 -30.38 -23.57 -2.83
C ALA A 444 -31.12 -24.80 -2.28
N LYS A 445 -31.37 -25.83 -3.11
CA LYS A 445 -31.95 -27.11 -2.65
C LYS A 445 -31.07 -27.79 -1.62
N ARG A 446 -29.77 -27.91 -1.91
CA ARG A 446 -28.77 -28.49 -1.00
C ARG A 446 -28.73 -27.76 0.35
N TRP A 447 -28.85 -26.44 0.35
CA TRP A 447 -28.91 -25.65 1.58
C TRP A 447 -30.17 -25.93 2.41
N LEU A 448 -31.33 -26.04 1.77
CA LEU A 448 -32.58 -26.42 2.44
C LEU A 448 -32.51 -27.82 3.05
N GLU A 449 -31.93 -28.79 2.34
CA GLU A 449 -31.71 -30.15 2.86
C GLU A 449 -30.81 -30.17 4.11
N ILE A 450 -29.76 -29.33 4.13
CA ILE A 450 -28.87 -29.18 5.29
C ILE A 450 -29.63 -28.58 6.48
N LEU A 451 -30.40 -27.51 6.27
CA LEU A 451 -31.20 -26.87 7.32
C LEU A 451 -32.24 -27.81 7.93
N VAL A 452 -32.95 -28.59 7.11
CA VAL A 452 -33.96 -29.56 7.57
C VAL A 452 -33.30 -30.68 8.40
N GLU A 453 -32.14 -31.18 7.99
CA GLU A 453 -31.40 -32.19 8.77
C GLU A 453 -30.81 -31.62 10.07
N GLU A 454 -30.42 -30.34 10.09
CA GLU A 454 -29.95 -29.64 11.28
C GLU A 454 -31.09 -29.38 12.29
N GLU A 455 -32.26 -28.96 11.81
CA GLU A 455 -33.48 -28.85 12.62
C GLU A 455 -33.90 -30.23 13.17
N ARG A 456 -33.85 -31.29 12.35
CA ARG A 456 -34.14 -32.67 12.77
C ARG A 456 -33.18 -33.13 13.87
N LYS A 457 -31.88 -32.84 13.76
CA LYS A 457 -30.88 -33.12 14.81
C LYS A 457 -31.15 -32.32 16.08
N SER A 458 -31.48 -31.04 15.96
CA SER A 458 -31.82 -30.20 17.10
C SER A 458 -33.06 -30.72 17.85
N MET A 459 -34.12 -31.11 17.14
CA MET A 459 -35.30 -31.74 17.74
C MET A 459 -34.98 -33.05 18.46
N LEU A 460 -34.14 -33.91 17.84
CA LEU A 460 -33.70 -35.16 18.46
C LEU A 460 -32.87 -34.90 19.74
N GLN A 461 -31.96 -33.92 19.70
CA GLN A 461 -31.17 -33.54 20.87
C GLN A 461 -32.04 -32.98 22.00
N VAL A 462 -32.99 -32.09 21.70
CA VAL A 462 -33.96 -31.58 22.69
C VAL A 462 -34.82 -32.71 23.28
N GLN A 463 -35.17 -33.72 22.48
CA GLN A 463 -35.91 -34.89 22.95
C GLN A 463 -35.06 -35.82 23.82
N GLU A 464 -33.76 -35.96 23.54
CA GLU A 464 -32.80 -36.72 24.35
C GLU A 464 -32.46 -35.99 25.67
N GLU A 465 -32.31 -34.66 25.64
CA GLU A 465 -32.19 -33.81 26.82
C GLU A 465 -33.46 -33.82 27.68
N ALA A 466 -34.66 -33.91 27.07
CA ALA A 466 -35.91 -34.09 27.80
C ALA A 466 -36.03 -35.48 28.45
N GLN A 467 -35.55 -36.55 27.79
CA GLN A 467 -35.56 -37.91 28.36
C GLN A 467 -34.53 -38.06 29.49
N THR A 468 -33.33 -37.51 29.34
CA THR A 468 -32.30 -37.52 30.39
C THR A 468 -32.62 -36.56 31.55
N GLY A 469 -33.24 -35.42 31.26
CA GLY A 469 -33.75 -34.47 32.26
C GLY A 469 -34.91 -34.99 33.10
N TRP A 470 -35.71 -35.94 32.60
CA TRP A 470 -36.79 -36.57 33.37
C TRP A 470 -36.25 -37.33 34.59
N LEU A 471 -35.05 -37.93 34.50
CA LEU A 471 -34.43 -38.66 35.61
C LEU A 471 -33.82 -37.75 36.70
N THR A 472 -33.78 -36.43 36.50
CA THR A 472 -33.18 -35.47 37.47
C THR A 472 -34.09 -34.32 37.90
N ARG A 473 -35.35 -34.24 37.43
CA ARG A 473 -36.29 -33.16 37.81
C ARG A 473 -37.67 -33.63 38.26
N SER A 474 -37.70 -34.34 39.39
CA SER A 474 -38.76 -34.05 40.37
C SER A 474 -38.49 -32.66 40.96
N THR A 475 -39.50 -31.79 40.97
CA THR A 475 -39.45 -30.37 41.38
C THR A 475 -38.60 -29.43 40.50
N SER A 476 -39.25 -28.76 39.55
CA SER A 476 -39.55 -27.31 39.67
C SER A 476 -39.97 -26.77 38.30
N TRP A 477 -41.25 -26.40 38.17
CA TRP A 477 -41.83 -25.86 36.95
C TRP A 477 -41.77 -24.32 36.92
N LEU A 478 -41.77 -23.77 35.70
CA LEU A 478 -42.00 -22.37 35.31
C LEU A 478 -40.88 -21.34 35.60
N LYS A 479 -40.21 -20.89 34.52
CA LYS A 479 -40.32 -19.49 34.05
C LYS A 479 -39.79 -19.27 32.61
N ASN A 480 -40.65 -18.63 31.81
CA ASN A 480 -40.41 -17.80 30.61
C ASN A 480 -39.71 -18.35 29.36
N THR A 481 -40.53 -18.92 28.46
CA THR A 481 -40.67 -18.46 27.05
C THR A 481 -41.31 -17.05 27.00
N VAL A 482 -41.34 -16.23 25.93
CA VAL A 482 -40.72 -16.18 24.59
C VAL A 482 -40.83 -14.71 24.10
N SER A 483 -39.89 -14.24 23.27
CA SER A 483 -40.07 -13.08 22.36
C SER A 483 -39.00 -13.18 21.26
N GLY A 484 -39.31 -13.15 19.97
CA GLY A 484 -40.61 -13.09 19.29
C GLY A 484 -40.44 -13.43 17.80
N VAL A 485 -41.34 -12.92 16.95
CA VAL A 485 -41.48 -13.08 15.47
C VAL A 485 -42.59 -14.05 15.05
N SER A 486 -43.78 -13.48 14.85
CA SER A 486 -44.75 -13.92 13.86
C SER A 486 -45.75 -12.78 13.60
N GLU A 487 -45.62 -12.12 12.46
CA GLU A 487 -46.60 -11.13 12.00
C GLU A 487 -46.65 -11.10 10.46
N TYR A 488 -47.39 -12.05 9.88
CA TYR A 488 -47.91 -11.93 8.52
C TYR A 488 -49.27 -12.64 8.40
N LEU A 489 -50.20 -11.94 7.75
CA LEU A 489 -51.60 -12.27 7.42
C LEU A 489 -52.63 -11.82 8.46
N GLY A 490 -53.39 -10.79 8.08
CA GLY A 490 -54.46 -10.24 8.88
C GLY A 490 -55.86 -10.67 8.45
N SER A 491 -56.75 -10.55 9.44
CA SER A 491 -58.13 -10.05 9.34
C SER A 491 -59.27 -11.05 9.05
N PRO A 492 -60.53 -10.75 9.45
CA PRO A 492 -61.00 -9.58 10.24
C PRO A 492 -61.65 -9.93 11.59
N LYS A 493 -61.91 -8.88 12.38
CA LYS A 493 -62.55 -8.90 13.70
C LYS A 493 -64.08 -8.89 13.62
N THR A 494 -64.76 -9.47 14.60
CA THR A 494 -65.87 -8.80 15.33
C THR A 494 -65.81 -9.16 16.82
N PRO A 495 -66.17 -8.24 17.75
CA PRO A 495 -65.71 -8.31 19.13
C PRO A 495 -66.67 -9.02 20.09
N LYS A 496 -66.13 -9.51 21.21
CA LYS A 496 -66.88 -9.56 22.47
C LYS A 496 -66.74 -8.19 23.13
N ASP A 497 -67.82 -7.69 23.74
CA ASP A 497 -67.70 -6.80 24.89
C ASP A 497 -68.23 -7.53 26.14
N PRO A 498 -67.64 -7.30 27.33
CA PRO A 498 -67.96 -8.04 28.54
C PRO A 498 -69.03 -7.32 29.37
N TYR A 499 -69.80 -8.09 30.13
CA TYR A 499 -70.06 -7.90 31.57
C TYR A 499 -71.10 -8.95 32.03
N LEU A 500 -71.16 -9.17 33.35
CA LEU A 500 -72.03 -10.11 34.07
C LEU A 500 -71.70 -11.60 33.82
N ASP A 501 -71.71 -12.48 34.81
CA ASP A 501 -71.46 -12.40 36.25
C ASP A 501 -71.60 -13.85 36.76
N GLN A 502 -70.87 -14.18 37.84
CA GLN A 502 -71.41 -14.92 38.99
C GLN A 502 -72.02 -16.36 38.83
N GLN A 503 -71.47 -17.29 39.63
CA GLN A 503 -72.08 -18.56 40.11
C GLN A 503 -72.38 -19.63 39.03
N LEU A 504 -71.75 -20.82 39.06
CA LEU A 504 -71.61 -21.77 40.18
C LEU A 504 -70.36 -22.64 40.06
#